data_AF-A0A1D2QR40-F1
#
_entry.id   AF-A0A1D2QR40-F1
#
_cell.length_a   1.000
_cell.length_b   1.000
_cell.length_c   1.000
_cell.angle_alpha   90.00
_cell.angle_beta   90.00
_cell.angle_gamma   90.00
#
_symmetry.space_group_name_H-M   'P 1'
#
loop_
_entity.id
_entity.type
_entity.pdbx_description
1 polymer ?
#
loop_
_entity_poly.entity_id
_entity_poly.type
_entity_poly.pdbx_seq_one_letter_code
_entity_poly.pdbx_strand_id
1 'polypeptide(L)'
;MRLTDGERDFLDQHSGSLSWSGYIRKRVFGEKAEKRRPVKRAVPDTALLAQVLAELGASRLSANINQLAKHANMGTLDVSPETEREIESACREIHTLRMLLIAALGVQPED
;
A
#
# COMPACT_ATOMS: atom_id res chain seq x y z
N MET A 1 25.29 -18.44 12.48
CA MET A 1 24.88 -19.12 13.73
C MET A 1 24.19 -20.41 13.33
N ARG A 2 24.59 -21.55 13.90
CA ARG A 2 23.84 -22.79 13.69
C ARG A 2 22.73 -22.84 14.74
N LEU A 3 21.51 -23.03 14.26
CA LEU A 3 20.30 -23.12 15.07
C LEU A 3 19.60 -24.43 14.76
N THR A 4 19.12 -25.08 15.80
CA THR A 4 18.13 -26.16 15.74
C THR A 4 16.75 -25.59 15.37
N ASP A 5 15.81 -26.44 14.97
CA ASP A 5 14.48 -25.99 14.53
C ASP A 5 13.68 -25.33 15.67
N GLY A 6 13.73 -25.89 16.88
CA GLY A 6 13.07 -25.29 18.04
C GLY A 6 13.62 -23.91 18.41
N GLU A 7 14.92 -23.66 18.21
CA GLU A 7 15.50 -22.33 18.42
C GLU A 7 15.06 -21.33 17.35
N ARG A 8 14.80 -21.79 16.11
CA ARG A 8 14.25 -20.93 15.04
C ARG A 8 12.81 -20.54 15.36
N ASP A 9 11.98 -21.51 15.74
CA ASP A 9 10.58 -21.27 16.11
C ASP A 9 10.47 -20.30 17.29
N PHE A 10 11.35 -20.44 18.29
CA PHE A 10 11.45 -19.50 19.39
C PHE A 10 11.76 -18.08 18.91
N LEU A 11 12.73 -17.92 18.01
CA LEU A 11 13.10 -16.60 17.49
C LEU A 11 11.99 -15.98 16.64
N ASP A 12 11.25 -16.76 15.88
CA ASP A 12 10.11 -16.26 15.10
C ASP A 12 8.98 -15.75 15.99
N GLN A 13 8.63 -16.48 17.06
CA GLN A 13 7.58 -16.06 17.99
C GLN A 13 7.96 -14.83 18.83
N HIS A 14 9.25 -14.69 19.19
CA HIS A 14 9.68 -13.69 20.17
C HIS A 14 10.33 -12.44 19.56
N SER A 15 10.77 -12.49 18.29
CA SER A 15 11.46 -11.35 17.65
C SER A 15 10.56 -10.17 17.32
N GLY A 16 9.24 -10.37 17.25
CA GLY A 16 8.27 -9.34 16.89
C GLY A 16 8.62 -8.70 15.53
N SER A 17 8.83 -7.38 15.51
CA SER A 17 9.19 -6.65 14.29
C SER A 17 10.69 -6.65 13.97
N LEU A 18 11.54 -7.18 14.84
CA LEU A 18 12.99 -7.22 14.65
C LEU A 18 13.40 -8.45 13.81
N SER A 19 14.51 -8.34 13.08
CA SER A 19 15.19 -9.54 12.54
C SER A 19 15.74 -10.40 13.69
N TRP A 20 15.96 -11.69 13.47
CA TRP A 20 16.57 -12.57 14.48
C TRP A 20 17.87 -12.00 15.05
N SER A 21 18.77 -11.54 14.19
CA SER A 21 20.02 -10.89 14.59
C SER A 21 19.77 -9.60 15.40
N GLY A 22 18.74 -8.83 15.05
CA GLY A 22 18.35 -7.62 15.80
C GLY A 22 17.79 -7.94 17.19
N TYR A 23 16.94 -8.95 17.29
CA TYR A 23 16.39 -9.44 18.55
C TYR A 23 17.49 -10.00 19.47
N ILE A 24 18.34 -10.89 18.95
CA ILE A 24 19.47 -11.47 19.68
C ILE A 24 20.41 -10.37 20.17
N ARG A 25 20.80 -9.43 19.30
CA ARG A 25 21.68 -8.32 19.67
C ARG A 25 21.05 -7.46 20.77
N LYS A 26 19.75 -7.16 20.69
CA LYS A 26 19.02 -6.41 21.73
C LYS A 26 19.03 -7.14 23.07
N ARG A 27 18.83 -8.46 23.08
CA ARG A 27 18.85 -9.28 24.31
C ARG A 27 20.25 -9.42 24.90
N VAL A 28 21.28 -9.55 24.07
CA VAL A 28 22.67 -9.77 24.50
C VAL A 28 23.35 -8.47 24.95
N PHE A 29 23.19 -7.38 24.18
CA PHE A 29 23.92 -6.14 24.41
C PHE A 29 23.09 -5.03 25.05
N GLY A 30 21.75 -5.13 25.03
CA GLY A 30 20.86 -4.17 25.69
C GLY A 30 21.20 -2.71 25.35
N GLU A 31 21.37 -1.89 26.39
CA GLU A 31 21.75 -0.48 26.28
C GLU A 31 23.21 -0.25 25.88
N LYS A 32 24.06 -1.28 25.99
CA LYS A 32 25.47 -1.22 25.56
C LYS A 32 25.62 -1.37 24.05
N ALA A 33 24.54 -1.67 23.32
CA ALA A 33 24.57 -1.73 21.87
C ALA A 33 24.68 -0.32 21.27
N GLU A 34 25.68 -0.10 20.42
CA GLU A 34 25.72 1.11 19.59
C GLU A 34 24.41 1.28 18.80
N LYS A 35 23.85 2.49 18.84
CA LYS A 35 22.63 2.85 18.10
C LYS A 35 22.91 2.76 16.60
N ARG A 36 22.40 1.71 15.96
CA ARG A 36 22.30 1.61 14.51
C ARG A 36 20.91 2.03 14.05
N ARG A 37 20.80 2.61 12.85
CA ARG A 37 19.50 2.89 12.23
C ARG A 37 18.68 1.59 12.18
N PRO A 38 17.44 1.57 12.68
CA PRO A 38 16.59 0.39 12.59
C PRO A 38 16.31 0.09 11.12
N VAL A 39 16.69 -1.10 10.66
CA VAL A 39 16.27 -1.61 9.35
C VAL A 39 14.85 -2.15 9.53
N LYS A 40 13.83 -1.42 9.04
CA LYS A 40 12.45 -1.92 9.02
C LYS A 40 12.42 -3.19 8.15
N ARG A 41 11.79 -4.27 8.65
CA ARG A 41 11.42 -5.41 7.80
C ARG A 41 10.59 -4.88 6.63
N ALA A 42 10.83 -5.38 5.43
CA ALA A 42 9.92 -5.16 4.30
C ALA A 42 8.54 -5.70 4.72
N VAL A 43 7.53 -4.83 4.72
CA VAL A 43 6.14 -5.24 4.95
C VAL A 43 5.80 -6.22 3.83
N PRO A 44 5.24 -7.42 4.12
CA PRO A 44 5.21 -8.52 3.16
C PRO A 44 4.52 -8.26 1.81
N ASP A 45 3.83 -7.12 1.63
CA ASP A 45 3.10 -6.81 0.39
C ASP A 45 3.28 -5.39 -0.15
N THR A 46 4.29 -4.62 0.27
CA THR A 46 4.54 -3.31 -0.33
C THR A 46 4.79 -3.38 -1.84
N ALA A 47 5.34 -4.49 -2.34
CA ALA A 47 5.54 -4.68 -3.79
C ALA A 47 4.21 -4.90 -4.54
N LEU A 48 3.32 -5.74 -4.02
CA LEU A 48 2.01 -5.99 -4.62
C LEU A 48 1.13 -4.74 -4.56
N LEU A 49 1.13 -4.04 -3.41
CA LEU A 49 0.42 -2.76 -3.26
C LEU A 49 0.96 -1.68 -4.21
N ALA A 50 2.28 -1.62 -4.42
CA ALA A 50 2.88 -0.67 -5.34
C ALA A 50 2.53 -1.01 -6.79
N GLN A 51 2.45 -2.30 -7.12
CA GLN A 51 2.02 -2.77 -8.43
C GLN A 51 0.55 -2.43 -8.68
N VAL A 52 -0.34 -2.67 -7.71
CA VAL A 52 -1.76 -2.27 -7.82
C VAL A 52 -1.89 -0.75 -7.97
N LEU A 53 -1.13 0.05 -7.22
CA LEU A 53 -1.14 1.51 -7.36
C LEU A 53 -0.62 1.95 -8.73
N ALA A 54 0.41 1.29 -9.28
CA ALA A 54 0.94 1.57 -10.60
C ALA A 54 -0.06 1.23 -11.71
N GLU A 55 -0.73 0.07 -11.64
CA GLU A 55 -1.79 -0.32 -12.59
C GLU A 55 -2.98 0.63 -12.51
N LEU A 56 -3.36 1.07 -11.30
CA LEU A 56 -4.41 2.08 -11.13
C LEU A 56 -4.00 3.43 -11.76
N GLY A 57 -2.75 3.85 -11.63
CA GLY A 57 -2.23 5.07 -12.28
C GLY A 57 -2.10 4.94 -13.81
N ALA A 58 -1.73 3.76 -14.30
CA ALA A 58 -1.65 3.45 -15.73
C ALA A 58 -3.02 3.23 -16.38
N SER A 59 -4.06 3.05 -15.57
CA SER A 59 -5.42 2.88 -16.05
C SER A 59 -5.87 4.11 -16.85
N ARG A 60 -6.73 3.89 -17.83
CA ARG A 60 -7.24 4.95 -18.71
C ARG A 60 -8.40 5.74 -18.09
N LEU A 61 -8.49 5.81 -16.76
CA LEU A 61 -9.60 6.46 -16.07
C LEU A 61 -9.79 7.92 -16.49
N SER A 62 -8.71 8.72 -16.53
CA SER A 62 -8.79 10.12 -16.99
C SER A 62 -9.25 10.24 -18.45
N ALA A 63 -8.79 9.34 -19.32
CA ALA A 63 -9.20 9.32 -20.72
C ALA A 63 -10.68 8.92 -20.88
N ASN A 64 -11.15 7.95 -20.09
CA ASN A 64 -12.55 7.52 -20.09
C ASN A 64 -13.47 8.63 -19.55
N ILE A 65 -13.08 9.31 -18.47
CA ILE A 65 -13.81 10.48 -17.94
C ILE A 65 -13.89 11.59 -19.01
N ASN A 66 -12.79 11.84 -19.73
CA ASN A 66 -12.78 12.83 -20.80
C ASN A 66 -13.69 12.43 -21.99
N GLN A 67 -13.78 11.14 -22.30
CA GLN A 67 -14.74 10.63 -23.29
C GLN A 67 -16.17 10.81 -22.82
N LEU A 68 -16.50 10.49 -21.56
CA LEU A 68 -17.83 10.73 -21.00
C LEU A 68 -18.20 12.21 -21.04
N ALA A 69 -17.29 13.11 -20.63
CA ALA A 69 -17.50 14.55 -20.71
C ALA A 69 -17.73 15.02 -22.15
N LYS A 70 -16.99 14.47 -23.12
CA LYS A 70 -17.20 14.76 -24.54
C LYS A 70 -18.56 14.27 -25.04
N HIS A 71 -18.97 13.05 -24.69
CA HIS A 71 -20.26 12.50 -25.07
C HIS A 71 -21.43 13.27 -24.42
N ALA A 72 -21.26 13.72 -23.17
CA ALA A 72 -22.22 14.57 -22.47
C ALA A 72 -22.34 15.94 -23.15
N ASN A 73 -21.21 16.61 -23.46
CA ASN A 73 -21.21 17.90 -24.16
C ASN A 73 -21.81 17.80 -25.58
N MET A 74 -21.68 16.65 -26.24
CA MET A 74 -22.29 16.38 -27.55
C MET A 74 -23.77 15.98 -27.46
N GLY A 75 -24.33 15.83 -26.26
CA GLY A 75 -25.71 15.38 -26.04
C GLY A 75 -25.93 13.91 -26.43
N THR A 76 -24.86 13.13 -26.54
CA THR A 76 -24.87 11.72 -26.98
C THR A 76 -24.74 10.74 -25.81
N LEU A 77 -24.36 11.24 -24.63
CA LEU A 77 -24.42 10.47 -23.39
C LEU A 77 -25.84 10.56 -22.83
N ASP A 78 -26.43 9.42 -22.49
CA ASP A 78 -27.68 9.37 -21.75
C ASP A 78 -27.44 9.79 -20.29
N VAL A 79 -27.45 11.10 -20.06
CA VAL A 79 -27.27 11.75 -18.74
C VAL A 79 -28.57 11.74 -17.95
N SER A 80 -29.04 10.53 -17.65
CA SER A 80 -30.07 10.37 -16.63
C SER A 80 -29.52 10.71 -15.24
N PRO A 81 -30.36 11.17 -14.30
CA PRO A 81 -29.95 11.36 -12.90
C PRO A 81 -29.45 10.08 -12.21
N GLU A 82 -29.77 8.89 -12.76
CA GLU A 82 -29.24 7.61 -12.29
C GLU A 82 -27.81 7.41 -12.77
N THR A 83 -27.54 7.63 -14.06
CA THR A 83 -26.20 7.58 -14.66
C THR A 83 -25.24 8.54 -13.95
N GLU A 84 -25.68 9.76 -13.63
CA GLU A 84 -24.87 10.74 -12.91
C GLU A 84 -24.48 10.26 -11.51
N ARG A 85 -25.43 9.68 -10.77
CA ARG A 85 -25.19 9.11 -9.43
C ARG A 85 -24.23 7.91 -9.48
N GLU A 86 -24.36 7.04 -10.48
CA GLU A 86 -23.46 5.90 -10.68
C GLU A 86 -22.02 6.36 -10.97
N ILE A 87 -21.84 7.35 -11.84
CA ILE A 87 -20.52 7.92 -12.16
C ILE A 87 -19.90 8.56 -10.91
N GLU A 88 -20.67 9.34 -10.16
CA GLU A 88 -20.16 9.92 -8.92
C GLU A 88 -19.76 8.86 -7.89
N SER A 89 -20.56 7.79 -7.75
CA SER A 89 -20.24 6.66 -6.85
C SER A 89 -18.93 6.02 -7.25
N ALA A 90 -18.76 5.68 -8.53
CA ALA A 90 -17.54 5.09 -9.06
C ALA A 90 -16.32 5.99 -8.80
N CYS A 91 -16.44 7.30 -9.03
CA CYS A 91 -15.37 8.27 -8.74
C CYS A 91 -14.98 8.29 -7.26
N ARG A 92 -15.96 8.25 -6.34
CA ARG A 92 -15.72 8.19 -4.89
C ARG A 92 -15.04 6.88 -4.47
N GLU A 93 -15.47 5.75 -5.01
CA GLU A 93 -14.91 4.43 -4.74
C GLU A 93 -13.44 4.35 -5.21
N ILE A 94 -13.15 4.80 -6.42
CA ILE A 94 -11.79 4.87 -6.98
C ILE A 94 -10.89 5.77 -6.12
N HIS A 95 -11.37 6.94 -5.70
CA HIS A 95 -10.62 7.84 -4.84
C HIS A 95 -10.30 7.17 -3.49
N THR A 96 -11.28 6.49 -2.89
CA THR A 96 -11.11 5.76 -1.63
C THR A 96 -10.06 4.66 -1.76
N LEU A 97 -10.13 3.86 -2.83
CA LEU A 97 -9.14 2.82 -3.12
C LEU A 97 -7.73 3.40 -3.27
N ARG A 98 -7.58 4.52 -4.00
CA ARG A 98 -6.29 5.21 -4.15
C ARG A 98 -5.73 5.65 -2.79
N MET A 99 -6.56 6.26 -1.94
CA MET A 99 -6.12 6.73 -0.62
C MET A 99 -5.70 5.57 0.30
N LEU A 100 -6.46 4.47 0.29
CA LEU A 100 -6.12 3.27 1.06
C LEU A 100 -4.78 2.65 0.60
N LEU A 101 -4.54 2.61 -0.71
CA LEU A 101 -3.27 2.11 -1.27
C LEU A 101 -2.09 3.00 -0.89
N ILE A 102 -2.22 4.31 -1.00
CA ILE A 102 -1.18 5.28 -0.60
C ILE A 102 -0.85 5.14 0.89
N ALA A 103 -1.88 5.04 1.74
CA ALA A 103 -1.72 4.84 3.18
C ALA A 103 -1.03 3.50 3.51
N ALA A 104 -1.44 2.41 2.84
CA ALA A 104 -0.84 1.10 3.01
C ALA A 104 0.63 1.04 2.56
N LEU A 105 1.01 1.84 1.56
CA LEU A 105 2.38 1.97 1.07
C LEU A 105 3.24 2.92 1.92
N GLY A 106 2.64 3.75 2.77
CA GLY A 106 3.35 4.74 3.57
C GLY A 106 3.98 5.86 2.74
N VAL A 107 3.45 6.11 1.55
CA VAL A 107 3.86 7.21 0.67
C VAL A 107 3.02 8.43 1.03
N GLN A 108 3.60 9.63 1.12
CA GLN A 108 2.79 10.83 1.23
C GLN A 108 2.26 11.21 -0.16
N PRO A 109 0.95 11.47 -0.32
CA PRO A 109 0.44 12.01 -1.58
C PRO A 109 1.09 13.37 -1.82
N GLU A 110 1.61 13.59 -3.03
CA GLU A 110 1.92 14.95 -3.50
C GLU A 110 0.62 15.59 -4.01
N ASP A 111 0.36 16.82 -3.56
CA ASP A 111 -0.80 17.65 -3.93
C ASP A 111 -0.72 18.15 -5.38
#